data_AF-A0A6A5SIM4-F1
#
_entry.id   AF-A0A6A5SIM4-F1
#
_cell.length_a   1.000
_cell.length_b   1.000
_cell.length_c   1.000
_cell.angle_alpha   90.00
_cell.angle_beta   90.00
_cell.angle_gamma   90.00
#
_symmetry.space_group_name_H-M   'P 1'
#
loop_
_entity.id
_entity.type
_entity.pdbx_description
1 polymer ?
#
loop_
_entity_poly.entity_id
_entity_poly.type
_entity_poly.pdbx_seq_one_letter_code
_entity_poly.pdbx_strand_id
1 'polypeptide(L)'
;MVSRNTPPCSEPSTPNAVTRKLPHSSAPSEPATPTSISTTSPGSASSLDPESLTQALVEPDLRLRRFQKDLLVLTGFNENETLHWRPSWFIQDPFATRFWTLQNPPDVVTEKLPIAGPRGKQYYTRRMRKPADPEPYYIKSWGHWRRYCDMYGIPYDFLCEKQIEIMRLGLPRTEERVLCPPPSYPLYPEPQPLGHGRYILDPFTYFSHLLPKFHLVKHTADVQSELEAVVVHSTGALKVEPRENMFSHHSQWTHFDGTGGYIQDTVHSFDELAPKEQGLGRRWSYAPWTSEQEESCKRATLMVKLKYKRKHGDAGKESNWGEDMKKGKKKQKRSMLLAGLK
;
A
#
# COMPACT_ATOMS: atom_id res chain seq x y z
N MET A 1 29.38 11.12 -36.68
CA MET A 1 29.05 10.24 -35.56
C MET A 1 28.22 11.06 -34.57
N VAL A 2 26.90 10.84 -34.52
CA VAL A 2 25.96 11.66 -33.74
C VAL A 2 25.56 10.86 -32.50
N SER A 3 25.97 11.35 -31.33
CA SER A 3 25.58 10.84 -30.02
C SER A 3 24.13 11.24 -29.74
N ARG A 4 23.20 10.29 -29.87
CA ARG A 4 21.83 10.39 -29.37
C ARG A 4 21.66 9.28 -28.35
N ASN A 5 21.66 9.61 -27.05
CA ASN A 5 21.09 8.79 -25.96
C ASN A 5 21.16 9.56 -24.63
N THR A 6 20.48 10.69 -24.54
CA THR A 6 20.20 11.30 -23.22
C THR A 6 18.72 11.72 -23.21
N PRO A 7 17.86 11.05 -22.43
CA PRO A 7 16.51 11.55 -22.21
C PRO A 7 16.57 12.87 -21.42
N PRO A 8 15.64 13.81 -21.63
CA PRO A 8 15.66 15.11 -20.97
C PRO A 8 15.49 14.97 -19.44
N CYS A 9 16.15 15.86 -18.70
CA CYS A 9 16.01 15.97 -17.24
C CYS A 9 14.55 16.26 -16.87
N SER A 10 13.92 15.34 -16.14
CA SER A 10 12.64 15.62 -15.50
C SER A 10 12.91 16.40 -14.22
N GLU A 11 12.41 17.63 -14.14
CA GLU A 11 12.29 18.37 -12.88
C GLU A 11 11.53 17.53 -11.83
N PRO A 12 11.71 17.78 -10.52
CA PRO A 12 10.85 17.19 -9.51
C PRO A 12 9.38 17.41 -9.91
N SER A 13 8.58 16.35 -9.91
CA SER A 13 7.15 16.41 -10.25
C SER A 13 6.31 17.10 -9.17
N THR A 14 6.94 17.59 -8.11
CA THR A 14 6.33 18.35 -7.05
C THR A 14 5.92 19.73 -7.58
N PRO A 15 4.64 20.13 -7.51
CA PRO A 15 4.23 21.46 -7.95
C PRO A 15 4.96 22.53 -7.14
N ASN A 16 5.66 23.44 -7.85
CA ASN A 16 6.28 24.61 -7.24
C ASN A 16 5.20 25.46 -6.57
N ALA A 17 5.26 25.59 -5.25
CA ALA A 17 4.37 26.46 -4.50
C ALA A 17 4.64 27.92 -4.91
N VAL A 18 3.77 28.48 -5.75
CA VAL A 18 3.71 29.94 -5.94
C VAL A 18 3.39 30.54 -4.58
N THR A 19 4.35 31.28 -4.03
CA THR A 19 4.27 31.92 -2.72
C THR A 19 3.14 32.96 -2.71
N ARG A 20 1.92 32.52 -2.38
CA ARG A 20 0.80 33.43 -2.11
C ARG A 20 1.06 34.06 -0.75
N LYS A 21 1.52 35.31 -0.75
CA LYS A 21 1.67 36.16 0.44
C LYS A 21 0.33 36.24 1.18
N LEU A 22 0.22 35.57 2.33
CA LEU A 22 -0.78 35.88 3.35
C LEU A 22 -0.22 36.96 4.29
N PRO A 23 -1.08 37.87 4.81
CA PRO A 23 -0.62 38.98 5.64
C PRO A 23 -0.12 38.48 7.00
N HIS A 24 1.07 38.96 7.36
CA HIS A 24 1.77 38.70 8.61
C HIS A 24 0.95 39.08 9.84
N SER A 25 0.70 38.11 10.73
CA SER A 25 0.47 38.37 12.15
C SER A 25 1.80 38.17 12.89
N SER A 26 2.29 39.23 13.51
CA SER A 26 3.57 39.29 14.20
C SER A 26 3.46 38.76 15.63
N ALA A 27 4.23 37.72 15.96
CA ALA A 27 4.65 37.41 17.32
C ALA A 27 6.13 36.99 17.30
N PRO A 28 6.96 37.42 18.27
CA PRO A 28 8.36 37.04 18.34
C PRO A 28 8.51 35.76 19.17
N SER A 29 9.20 34.76 18.63
CA SER A 29 9.70 33.63 19.42
C SER A 29 11.02 33.14 18.84
N GLU A 30 12.03 33.18 19.71
CA GLU A 30 13.43 32.79 19.48
C GLU A 30 13.57 31.36 18.93
N PRO A 31 14.67 31.06 18.20
CA PRO A 31 14.92 29.73 17.65
C PRO A 31 15.41 28.79 18.75
N ALA A 32 14.51 28.01 19.34
CA ALA A 32 14.88 26.83 20.11
C ALA A 32 15.25 25.70 19.14
N THR A 33 16.51 25.27 19.19
CA THR A 33 17.01 24.07 18.52
C THR A 33 16.17 22.85 18.94
N PRO A 34 15.54 22.10 18.01
CA PRO A 34 14.73 20.95 18.39
C PRO A 34 15.65 19.80 18.81
N THR A 35 15.54 19.41 20.08
CA THR A 35 16.13 18.19 20.63
C THR A 35 15.49 16.99 19.92
N SER A 36 16.31 16.17 19.27
CA SER A 36 15.87 14.97 18.54
C SER A 36 15.07 14.05 19.46
N ILE A 37 13.77 13.91 19.19
CA ILE A 37 12.94 12.89 19.80
C ILE A 37 13.43 11.56 19.21
N SER A 38 14.07 10.73 20.03
CA SER A 38 14.31 9.33 19.73
C SER A 38 12.96 8.67 19.49
N THR A 39 12.53 8.67 18.23
CA THR A 39 11.36 7.94 17.79
C THR A 39 11.70 6.48 18.02
N THR A 40 10.95 5.83 18.92
CA THR A 40 10.96 4.38 19.07
C THR A 40 10.57 3.78 17.73
N SER A 41 11.58 3.42 16.93
CA SER A 41 11.42 2.48 15.82
C SER A 41 10.64 1.27 16.34
N PRO A 42 9.77 0.65 15.52
CA PRO A 42 9.16 -0.63 15.88
C PRO A 42 10.28 -1.56 16.34
N GLY A 43 10.17 -1.98 17.61
CA GLY A 43 11.30 -2.26 18.49
C GLY A 43 12.50 -2.94 17.83
N SER A 44 13.69 -2.40 18.11
CA SER A 44 15.01 -3.00 17.92
C SER A 44 14.95 -4.41 17.31
N ALA A 45 14.92 -4.48 15.97
CA ALA A 45 15.34 -5.67 15.21
C ALA A 45 16.87 -5.90 15.34
N SER A 46 17.42 -5.56 16.52
CA SER A 46 18.83 -5.40 16.82
C SER A 46 19.55 -6.72 17.06
N SER A 47 18.85 -7.86 17.09
CA SER A 47 19.47 -9.17 17.34
C SER A 47 19.14 -10.24 16.30
N LEU A 48 18.49 -9.88 15.19
CA LEU A 48 18.35 -10.83 14.08
C LEU A 48 19.62 -10.77 13.24
N ASP A 49 20.39 -11.86 13.28
CA ASP A 49 21.51 -12.06 12.38
C ASP A 49 20.99 -12.14 10.94
N PRO A 50 21.48 -11.28 10.03
CA PRO A 50 20.99 -11.17 8.66
C PRO A 50 21.06 -12.50 7.89
N GLU A 51 22.09 -13.31 8.15
CA GLU A 51 22.29 -14.62 7.49
C GLU A 51 21.21 -15.66 7.83
N SER A 52 20.43 -15.45 8.89
CA SER A 52 19.38 -16.38 9.34
C SER A 52 17.97 -16.01 8.87
N LEU A 53 17.80 -14.83 8.27
CA LEU A 53 16.48 -14.33 7.92
C LEU A 53 15.92 -15.07 6.69
N THR A 54 14.78 -15.74 6.87
CA THR A 54 14.08 -16.46 5.80
C THR A 54 12.62 -16.03 5.73
N GLN A 55 11.99 -16.18 4.56
CA GLN A 55 10.55 -15.88 4.41
C GLN A 55 9.68 -16.68 5.38
N ALA A 56 10.11 -17.89 5.76
CA ALA A 56 9.42 -18.73 6.75
C ALA A 56 9.39 -18.11 8.15
N LEU A 57 10.35 -17.23 8.49
CA LEU A 57 10.34 -16.45 9.73
C LEU A 57 9.48 -15.19 9.62
N VAL A 58 9.38 -14.61 8.43
CA VAL A 58 8.59 -13.39 8.17
C VAL A 58 7.09 -13.67 8.19
N GLU A 59 6.63 -14.74 7.55
CA GLU A 59 5.20 -15.05 7.42
C GLU A 59 4.40 -15.18 8.73
N PRO A 60 4.89 -15.85 9.79
CA PRO A 60 4.14 -15.98 11.04
C PRO A 60 4.11 -14.68 11.86
N ASP A 61 5.08 -13.77 11.69
CA ASP A 61 5.11 -12.49 12.39
C ASP A 61 4.33 -11.43 11.60
N LEU A 62 3.15 -11.06 12.11
CA LEU A 62 2.28 -10.07 11.48
C LEU A 62 2.94 -8.69 11.33
N ARG A 63 3.77 -8.28 12.29
CA ARG A 63 4.46 -6.97 12.27
C ARG A 63 5.57 -6.98 11.25
N LEU A 64 6.41 -8.03 11.26
CA LEU A 64 7.50 -8.17 10.30
C LEU A 64 6.98 -8.32 8.87
N ARG A 65 5.89 -9.05 8.66
CA ARG A 65 5.22 -9.17 7.36
C ARG A 65 4.63 -7.84 6.88
N ARG A 66 4.03 -7.05 7.77
CA ARG A 66 3.55 -5.70 7.43
C ARG A 66 4.71 -4.79 7.05
N PHE A 67 5.79 -4.83 7.83
CA PHE A 67 7.00 -4.07 7.56
C PHE A 67 7.62 -4.44 6.21
N GLN A 68 7.74 -5.73 5.89
CA GLN A 68 8.18 -6.21 4.58
C GLN A 68 7.28 -5.68 3.45
N LYS A 69 5.95 -5.70 3.63
CA LYS A 69 5.00 -5.14 2.65
C LYS A 69 5.16 -3.64 2.47
N ASP A 70 5.35 -2.88 3.54
CA ASP A 70 5.62 -1.44 3.45
C ASP A 70 6.87 -1.17 2.63
N LEU A 71 7.94 -1.94 2.87
CA LEU A 71 9.18 -1.84 2.09
C LEU A 71 8.97 -2.21 0.62
N LEU A 72 8.18 -3.25 0.32
CA LEU A 72 7.85 -3.62 -1.07
C LEU A 72 7.04 -2.53 -1.78
N VAL A 73 6.10 -1.88 -1.08
CA VAL A 73 5.34 -0.75 -1.62
C VAL A 73 6.29 0.41 -1.93
N LEU A 74 7.09 0.86 -0.96
CA LEU A 74 8.00 1.99 -1.14
C LEU A 74 9.04 1.72 -2.23
N THR A 75 9.70 0.57 -2.19
CA THR A 75 10.76 0.23 -3.15
C THR A 75 10.22 -0.14 -4.54
N GLY A 76 8.92 -0.40 -4.67
CA GLY A 76 8.22 -0.66 -5.93
C GLY A 76 8.20 0.53 -6.90
N PHE A 77 8.37 1.74 -6.37
CA PHE A 77 8.38 2.99 -7.14
C PHE A 77 9.79 3.40 -7.57
N ASN A 78 9.87 4.23 -8.60
CA ASN A 78 11.13 4.81 -9.04
C ASN A 78 11.68 5.76 -7.95
N GLU A 79 12.98 6.00 -7.97
CA GLU A 79 13.55 7.08 -7.16
C GLU A 79 13.03 8.43 -7.67
N ASN A 80 12.89 9.39 -6.75
CA ASN A 80 12.31 10.70 -6.98
C ASN A 80 10.79 10.73 -7.20
N GLU A 81 10.08 9.65 -6.85
CA GLU A 81 8.61 9.62 -6.90
C GLU A 81 7.99 10.32 -5.69
N THR A 82 7.01 11.19 -5.93
CA THR A 82 6.28 11.88 -4.86
C THR A 82 5.15 10.99 -4.33
N LEU A 83 5.06 10.87 -3.00
CA LEU A 83 4.08 10.06 -2.28
C LEU A 83 3.35 10.90 -1.23
N HIS A 84 2.06 10.64 -1.06
CA HIS A 84 1.26 11.10 0.07
C HIS A 84 1.31 10.09 1.22
N TRP A 85 1.25 8.81 0.89
CA TRP A 85 1.18 7.77 1.89
C TRP A 85 2.50 7.64 2.64
N ARG A 86 2.37 7.34 3.92
CA ARG A 86 3.48 7.15 4.85
C ARG A 86 3.21 5.91 5.70
N PRO A 87 4.19 4.98 5.83
CA PRO A 87 4.05 3.88 6.77
C PRO A 87 3.89 4.36 8.21
N SER A 88 3.15 3.64 9.03
CA SER A 88 2.89 4.02 10.44
C SER A 88 4.14 4.07 11.32
N TRP A 89 5.22 3.41 10.90
CA TRP A 89 6.51 3.41 11.61
C TRP A 89 7.44 4.57 11.22
N PHE A 90 7.05 5.40 10.25
CA PHE A 90 7.67 6.71 10.06
C PHE A 90 7.14 7.69 11.12
N ILE A 91 7.85 8.81 11.32
CA ILE A 91 7.34 9.92 12.12
C ILE A 91 6.08 10.47 11.44
N GLN A 92 4.96 10.47 12.15
CA GLN A 92 3.69 10.97 11.61
C GLN A 92 3.65 12.49 11.71
N ASP A 93 3.50 13.08 12.89
CA ASP A 93 3.38 14.53 13.02
C ASP A 93 4.75 15.25 12.96
N PRO A 94 4.87 16.39 12.26
CA PRO A 94 3.87 17.08 11.44
C PRO A 94 3.89 16.67 9.94
N PHE A 95 4.47 15.53 9.61
CA PHE A 95 4.78 15.08 8.23
C PHE A 95 3.68 14.29 7.54
N ALA A 96 2.74 13.70 8.28
CA ALA A 96 1.67 12.86 7.74
C ALA A 96 0.83 13.62 6.73
N THR A 97 0.71 14.94 6.92
CA THR A 97 -0.01 15.87 6.05
C THR A 97 0.93 16.47 5.00
N ARG A 98 1.99 15.81 4.54
CA ARG A 98 2.89 16.43 3.56
C ARG A 98 3.27 15.42 2.50
N PHE A 99 3.43 15.92 1.28
CA PHE A 99 4.17 15.19 0.28
C PHE A 99 5.59 14.97 0.74
N TRP A 100 6.11 13.83 0.35
CA TRP A 100 7.53 13.56 0.42
C TRP A 100 7.95 12.81 -0.84
N THR A 101 9.21 12.93 -1.19
CA THR A 101 9.74 12.39 -2.44
C THR A 101 10.63 11.22 -2.13
N LEU A 102 10.30 10.01 -2.57
CA LEU A 102 11.09 8.82 -2.29
C LEU A 102 12.54 8.96 -2.80
N GLN A 103 13.48 9.09 -1.87
CA GLN A 103 14.92 9.13 -2.15
C GLN A 103 15.63 7.92 -1.56
N ASN A 104 16.76 7.55 -2.17
CA ASN A 104 17.63 6.50 -1.64
C ASN A 104 18.75 7.09 -0.77
N PRO A 105 19.21 6.37 0.26
CA PRO A 105 20.50 6.67 0.88
C PRO A 105 21.64 6.47 -0.13
N PRO A 106 22.82 7.08 0.10
CA PRO A 106 23.90 7.11 -0.88
C PRO A 106 24.43 5.73 -1.29
N ASP A 107 24.29 4.73 -0.42
CA ASP A 107 24.73 3.34 -0.60
C ASP A 107 23.64 2.41 -1.14
N VAL A 108 22.49 2.94 -1.54
CA VAL A 108 21.40 2.16 -2.14
C VAL A 108 21.15 2.60 -3.57
N VAL A 109 20.82 1.64 -4.43
CA VAL A 109 20.50 1.88 -5.83
C VAL A 109 19.12 1.34 -6.19
N THR A 110 18.46 2.06 -7.10
CA THR A 110 17.22 1.64 -7.73
C THR A 110 17.49 0.57 -8.80
N GLU A 111 16.84 -0.58 -8.66
CA GLU A 111 16.95 -1.72 -9.57
C GLU A 111 15.60 -1.93 -10.27
N LYS A 112 15.61 -2.14 -11.59
CA LYS A 112 14.38 -2.46 -12.34
C LYS A 112 14.03 -3.93 -12.16
N LEU A 113 12.77 -4.21 -11.85
CA LEU A 113 12.27 -5.59 -11.89
C LEU A 113 12.01 -6.05 -13.34
N PRO A 114 12.06 -7.37 -13.60
CA PRO A 114 11.68 -7.92 -14.89
C PRO A 114 10.27 -7.50 -15.30
N ILE A 115 10.04 -7.33 -16.60
CA ILE A 115 8.74 -6.92 -17.15
C ILE A 115 8.06 -8.14 -17.76
N ALA A 116 6.77 -8.36 -17.47
CA ALA A 116 6.02 -9.51 -17.97
C ALA A 116 5.75 -9.48 -19.49
N GLY A 117 5.97 -8.35 -20.17
CA GLY A 117 5.76 -8.21 -21.60
C GLY A 117 6.15 -6.83 -22.14
N PRO A 118 6.11 -6.61 -23.46
CA PRO A 118 6.64 -5.41 -24.11
C PRO A 118 5.88 -4.11 -23.76
N ARG A 119 4.65 -4.22 -23.24
CA ARG A 119 3.81 -3.09 -22.77
C ARG A 119 3.50 -3.17 -21.27
N GLY A 120 4.25 -3.97 -20.53
CA GLY A 120 4.04 -4.12 -19.09
C GLY A 120 4.41 -2.86 -18.32
N LYS A 121 3.74 -2.64 -17.19
CA LYS A 121 4.10 -1.58 -16.24
C LYS A 121 5.51 -1.84 -15.70
N GLN A 122 6.34 -0.81 -15.64
CA GLN A 122 7.66 -0.89 -15.04
C GLN A 122 7.53 -0.86 -13.52
N TYR A 123 8.17 -1.82 -12.86
CA TYR A 123 8.33 -1.84 -11.41
C TYR A 123 9.80 -1.77 -11.04
N TYR A 124 10.05 -1.34 -9.82
CA TYR A 124 11.39 -1.15 -9.28
C TYR A 124 11.54 -1.93 -7.97
N THR A 125 12.78 -2.02 -7.53
CA THR A 125 13.16 -2.50 -6.20
C THR A 125 14.43 -1.75 -5.79
N ARG A 126 15.04 -2.12 -4.66
CA ARG A 126 16.29 -1.55 -4.16
C ARG A 126 17.30 -2.64 -3.83
N ARG A 127 18.57 -2.27 -3.88
CA ARG A 127 19.67 -3.10 -3.38
C ARG A 127 20.81 -2.21 -2.89
N MET A 128 21.70 -2.79 -2.10
CA MET A 128 22.96 -2.14 -1.77
C MET A 128 23.77 -1.88 -3.04
N ARG A 129 24.44 -0.73 -3.05
CA ARG A 129 25.36 -0.28 -4.07
C ARG A 129 26.58 -1.19 -4.13
N LYS A 130 27.04 -1.44 -5.35
CA LYS A 130 28.28 -2.14 -5.67
C LYS A 130 29.29 -1.13 -6.23
N PRO A 131 30.60 -1.42 -6.16
CA PRO A 131 31.63 -0.53 -6.69
C PRO A 131 31.48 -0.15 -8.18
N ALA A 132 30.82 -0.99 -8.98
CA ALA A 132 30.58 -0.76 -10.40
C ALA A 132 29.31 0.07 -10.70
N ASP A 133 28.49 0.37 -9.69
CA ASP A 133 27.26 1.15 -9.89
C ASP A 133 27.57 2.65 -10.07
N PRO A 134 26.78 3.37 -10.88
CA PRO A 134 26.97 4.81 -11.08
C PRO A 134 26.66 5.59 -9.81
N GLU A 135 27.44 6.63 -9.50
CA GLU A 135 27.24 7.51 -8.35
C GLU A 135 25.77 7.94 -8.15
N PRO A 136 25.30 8.10 -6.89
CA PRO A 136 23.94 8.52 -6.60
C PRO A 136 23.61 9.87 -7.23
N TYR A 137 22.43 9.97 -7.85
CA TYR A 137 22.02 11.16 -8.57
C TYR A 137 21.56 12.28 -7.61
N TYR A 138 20.71 11.95 -6.64
CA TYR A 138 20.06 12.92 -5.75
C TYR A 138 20.80 13.05 -4.39
N ILE A 139 20.90 11.97 -3.61
CA ILE A 139 21.53 11.99 -2.28
C ILE A 139 22.96 11.46 -2.36
N LYS A 140 23.93 12.38 -2.42
CA LYS A 140 25.35 12.05 -2.67
C LYS A 140 26.17 11.69 -1.43
N SER A 141 25.67 11.98 -0.24
CA SER A 141 26.40 11.74 1.00
C SER A 141 25.47 11.45 2.17
N TRP A 142 26.00 10.80 3.21
CA TRP A 142 25.27 10.56 4.46
C TRP A 142 24.87 11.86 5.18
N GLY A 143 25.62 12.95 4.98
CA GLY A 143 25.22 14.28 5.45
C GLY A 143 23.96 14.79 4.74
N HIS A 144 23.84 14.56 3.42
CA HIS A 144 22.63 14.91 2.66
C HIS A 144 21.45 14.04 3.08
N TRP A 145 21.69 12.74 3.28
CA TRP A 145 20.67 11.80 3.74
C TRP A 145 20.08 12.22 5.07
N ARG A 146 20.92 12.55 6.07
CA ARG A 146 20.44 13.00 7.38
C ARG A 146 19.56 14.24 7.29
N ARG A 147 19.99 15.27 6.56
CA ARG A 147 19.17 16.48 6.35
C ARG A 147 17.85 16.19 5.66
N TYR A 148 17.86 15.28 4.69
CA TYR A 148 16.67 14.83 3.99
C TYR A 148 15.72 14.09 4.95
N CYS A 149 16.24 13.18 5.76
CA CYS A 149 15.49 12.50 6.82
C CYS A 149 14.87 13.48 7.82
N ASP A 150 15.60 14.51 8.26
CA ASP A 150 15.09 15.54 9.18
C ASP A 150 13.94 16.35 8.55
N MET A 151 14.12 16.75 7.30
CA MET A 151 13.16 17.59 6.57
C MET A 151 11.81 16.89 6.36
N TYR A 152 11.83 15.57 6.17
CA TYR A 152 10.64 14.78 5.90
C TYR A 152 10.29 13.82 7.03
N GLY A 153 10.99 13.79 8.16
CA GLY A 153 10.74 12.83 9.25
C GLY A 153 10.86 11.36 8.83
N ILE A 154 11.82 11.04 7.97
CA ILE A 154 12.09 9.66 7.51
C ILE A 154 13.13 9.05 8.46
N PRO A 155 12.96 7.79 8.90
CA PRO A 155 13.97 7.13 9.74
C PRO A 155 15.35 7.14 9.08
N TYR A 156 16.40 7.48 9.83
CA TYR A 156 17.76 7.55 9.27
C TYR A 156 18.27 6.20 8.76
N ASP A 157 17.78 5.11 9.34
CA ASP A 157 18.08 3.72 8.99
C ASP A 157 17.15 3.17 7.90
N PHE A 158 16.27 4.01 7.32
CA PHE A 158 15.44 3.61 6.20
C PHE A 158 16.32 3.14 5.02
N LEU A 159 16.01 1.95 4.50
CA LEU A 159 16.78 1.23 3.48
C LEU A 159 18.21 0.85 3.89
N CYS A 160 18.48 0.69 5.20
CA CYS A 160 19.69 -0.01 5.63
C CYS A 160 19.72 -1.47 5.12
N GLU A 161 20.89 -2.10 5.19
CA GLU A 161 21.14 -3.45 4.68
C GLU A 161 20.10 -4.49 5.12
N LYS A 162 19.77 -4.52 6.43
CA LYS A 162 18.74 -5.42 6.98
C LYS A 162 17.37 -5.21 6.36
N GLN A 163 16.97 -3.95 6.13
CA GLN A 163 15.68 -3.64 5.50
C GLN A 163 15.68 -4.06 4.03
N ILE A 164 16.80 -3.85 3.33
CA ILE A 164 16.97 -4.31 1.95
C ILE A 164 16.86 -5.84 1.88
N GLU A 165 17.47 -6.58 2.80
CA GLU A 165 17.35 -8.04 2.87
C GLU A 165 15.92 -8.50 3.14
N ILE A 166 15.25 -7.94 4.16
CA ILE A 166 13.83 -8.22 4.47
C ILE A 166 12.97 -7.99 3.23
N MET A 167 13.15 -6.86 2.55
CA MET A 167 12.42 -6.52 1.33
C MET A 167 12.69 -7.54 0.22
N ARG A 168 13.96 -7.91 -0.01
CA ARG A 168 14.36 -8.85 -1.08
C ARG A 168 13.84 -10.27 -0.90
N LEU A 169 13.54 -10.68 0.34
CA LEU A 169 12.86 -11.94 0.63
C LEU A 169 11.40 -11.95 0.12
N GLY A 170 10.74 -10.79 0.15
CA GLY A 170 9.34 -10.63 -0.26
C GLY A 170 9.16 -10.36 -1.76
N LEU A 171 10.25 -10.23 -2.53
CA LEU A 171 10.16 -10.01 -3.98
C LEU A 171 9.65 -11.27 -4.70
N PRO A 172 8.81 -11.11 -5.74
CA PRO A 172 8.35 -12.22 -6.58
C PRO A 172 9.53 -12.97 -7.21
N ARG A 173 9.49 -14.30 -7.11
CA ARG A 173 10.51 -15.20 -7.67
C ARG A 173 9.87 -16.40 -8.35
N THR A 174 10.57 -16.94 -9.34
CA THR A 174 10.26 -18.25 -9.92
C THR A 174 10.64 -19.38 -8.96
N GLU A 175 10.29 -20.62 -9.30
CA GLU A 175 10.66 -21.82 -8.51
C GLU A 175 12.19 -21.95 -8.37
N GLU A 176 12.95 -21.47 -9.37
CA GLU A 176 14.41 -21.41 -9.40
C GLU A 176 15.00 -20.22 -8.61
N ARG A 177 14.17 -19.49 -7.86
CA ARG A 177 14.53 -18.31 -7.05
C ARG A 177 15.01 -17.09 -7.85
N VAL A 178 14.81 -17.09 -9.16
CA VAL A 178 15.10 -15.94 -10.03
C VAL A 178 14.02 -14.89 -9.86
N LEU A 179 14.39 -13.61 -9.79
CA LEU A 179 13.40 -12.52 -9.72
C LEU A 179 12.48 -12.59 -10.94
N CYS A 180 11.18 -12.43 -10.72
CA CYS A 180 10.19 -12.40 -11.79
C CYS A 180 9.36 -11.10 -11.74
N PRO A 181 8.62 -10.77 -12.81
CA PRO A 181 7.76 -9.60 -12.82
C PRO A 181 6.71 -9.66 -11.69
N PRO A 182 6.41 -8.53 -11.02
CA PRO A 182 5.28 -8.48 -10.12
C PRO A 182 3.95 -8.81 -10.81
N PRO A 183 2.94 -9.25 -10.05
CA PRO A 183 1.59 -9.41 -10.59
C PRO A 183 1.10 -8.11 -11.23
N SER A 184 0.53 -8.21 -12.42
CA SER A 184 -0.14 -7.08 -13.07
C SER A 184 -1.47 -6.72 -12.39
N TYR A 185 -2.01 -7.64 -11.59
CA TYR A 185 -3.32 -7.55 -10.97
C TYR A 185 -3.44 -8.47 -9.73
N PRO A 186 -4.18 -8.07 -8.68
CA PRO A 186 -4.80 -6.75 -8.50
C PRO A 186 -3.77 -5.67 -8.18
N LEU A 187 -4.15 -4.43 -8.42
CA LEU A 187 -3.38 -3.24 -8.03
C LEU A 187 -4.14 -2.46 -6.97
N TYR A 188 -3.35 -1.80 -6.12
CA TYR A 188 -3.82 -1.10 -4.94
C TYR A 188 -3.56 0.40 -5.09
N PRO A 189 -4.59 1.24 -5.01
CA PRO A 189 -4.40 2.68 -5.14
C PRO A 189 -3.85 3.27 -3.84
N GLU A 190 -3.03 4.31 -3.97
CA GLU A 190 -2.48 5.05 -2.83
C GLU A 190 -3.59 5.71 -2.00
N PRO A 191 -3.67 5.44 -0.69
CA PRO A 191 -4.65 6.09 0.16
C PRO A 191 -4.34 7.58 0.36
N GLN A 192 -5.35 8.33 0.78
CA GLN A 192 -5.11 9.67 1.35
C GLN A 192 -4.30 9.56 2.65
N PRO A 193 -3.61 10.63 3.06
CA PRO A 193 -3.02 10.72 4.39
C PRO A 193 -4.00 10.29 5.48
N LEU A 194 -3.51 9.59 6.51
CA LEU A 194 -4.36 9.02 7.56
C LEU A 194 -5.19 10.13 8.22
N GLY A 195 -6.51 9.93 8.31
CA GLY A 195 -7.44 10.93 8.85
C GLY A 195 -7.86 12.04 7.86
N HIS A 196 -7.32 12.06 6.64
CA HIS A 196 -7.55 13.14 5.67
C HIS A 196 -8.56 12.73 4.60
N GLY A 197 -9.70 12.20 5.03
CA GLY A 197 -10.85 11.96 4.17
C GLY A 197 -10.78 10.67 3.33
N ARG A 198 -11.37 10.74 2.14
CA ARG A 198 -11.61 9.60 1.23
C ARG A 198 -11.88 10.12 -0.19
N TYR A 199 -11.73 9.28 -1.21
CA TYR A 199 -12.02 9.67 -2.59
C TYR A 199 -12.68 8.53 -3.38
N ILE A 200 -13.36 8.90 -4.47
CA ILE A 200 -14.02 7.97 -5.39
C ILE A 200 -13.03 7.53 -6.46
N LEU A 201 -12.94 6.22 -6.69
CA LEU A 201 -12.17 5.67 -7.79
C LEU A 201 -12.91 5.79 -9.11
N ASP A 202 -12.16 6.07 -10.17
CA ASP A 202 -12.64 6.01 -11.54
C ASP A 202 -13.13 4.59 -11.89
N PRO A 203 -14.37 4.41 -12.38
CA PRO A 203 -14.91 3.10 -12.76
C PRO A 203 -14.08 2.32 -13.77
N PHE A 204 -13.31 2.99 -14.63
CA PHE A 204 -12.37 2.32 -15.55
C PHE A 204 -11.33 1.47 -14.80
N THR A 205 -10.99 1.88 -13.58
CA THR A 205 -10.03 1.15 -12.72
C THR A 205 -10.64 -0.12 -12.12
N TYR A 206 -11.97 -0.23 -12.06
CA TYR A 206 -12.61 -1.40 -11.47
C TYR A 206 -12.21 -2.65 -12.23
N PHE A 207 -12.35 -2.63 -13.56
CA PHE A 207 -12.04 -3.75 -14.44
C PHE A 207 -10.55 -3.98 -14.68
N SER A 208 -9.75 -2.90 -14.67
CA SER A 208 -8.33 -2.96 -15.04
C SER A 208 -7.39 -3.20 -13.85
N HIS A 209 -7.76 -2.76 -12.63
CA HIS A 209 -6.87 -2.77 -11.47
C HIS A 209 -7.44 -3.55 -10.28
N LEU A 210 -8.75 -3.47 -10.02
CA LEU A 210 -9.37 -3.99 -8.80
C LEU A 210 -9.90 -5.42 -8.95
N LEU A 211 -9.97 -6.15 -7.84
CA LEU A 211 -10.51 -7.52 -7.78
C LEU A 211 -11.93 -7.66 -8.34
N PRO A 212 -12.34 -8.86 -8.83
CA PRO A 212 -13.62 -9.02 -9.53
C PRO A 212 -14.86 -8.64 -8.72
N LYS A 213 -14.77 -8.69 -7.38
CA LYS A 213 -15.87 -8.26 -6.50
C LYS A 213 -16.23 -6.77 -6.65
N PHE A 214 -15.30 -5.95 -7.13
CA PHE A 214 -15.53 -4.53 -7.40
C PHE A 214 -16.03 -4.26 -8.83
N HIS A 215 -16.09 -5.28 -9.69
CA HIS A 215 -16.55 -5.14 -11.09
C HIS A 215 -18.07 -5.03 -11.19
N LEU A 216 -18.79 -5.49 -10.16
CA LEU A 216 -20.25 -5.54 -10.11
C LEU A 216 -20.88 -4.28 -9.48
N VAL A 217 -20.08 -3.25 -9.23
CA VAL A 217 -20.55 -1.98 -8.65
C VAL A 217 -21.44 -1.26 -9.65
N LYS A 218 -22.64 -0.87 -9.21
CA LYS A 218 -23.62 -0.15 -10.02
C LYS A 218 -23.22 1.32 -10.21
N HIS A 219 -22.26 1.59 -11.08
CA HIS A 219 -21.77 2.96 -11.34
C HIS A 219 -22.48 3.66 -12.51
N THR A 220 -23.37 2.94 -13.22
CA THR A 220 -24.25 3.47 -14.27
C THR A 220 -25.67 3.00 -13.97
N ALA A 221 -26.54 3.89 -13.52
CA ALA A 221 -27.94 3.61 -13.21
C ALA A 221 -28.81 4.81 -13.60
N ASP A 222 -30.04 4.55 -14.03
CA ASP A 222 -31.01 5.58 -14.40
C ASP A 222 -31.51 6.35 -13.19
N VAL A 223 -31.52 5.70 -12.02
CA VAL A 223 -31.90 6.29 -10.73
C VAL A 223 -30.65 6.56 -9.92
N GLN A 224 -30.44 7.83 -9.58
CA GLN A 224 -29.25 8.33 -8.90
C GLN A 224 -29.02 7.70 -7.51
N SER A 225 -30.09 7.41 -6.77
CA SER A 225 -30.02 6.74 -5.46
C SER A 225 -29.56 5.28 -5.55
N GLU A 226 -29.51 4.69 -6.75
CA GLU A 226 -28.95 3.36 -6.97
C GLU A 226 -27.48 3.38 -7.37
N LEU A 227 -26.89 4.56 -7.60
CA LEU A 227 -25.49 4.67 -7.97
C LEU A 227 -24.59 4.31 -6.78
N GLU A 228 -23.68 3.39 -7.04
CA GLU A 228 -22.63 2.97 -6.12
C GLU A 228 -21.26 3.34 -6.68
N ALA A 229 -20.30 3.56 -5.79
CA ALA A 229 -18.92 3.82 -6.17
C ALA A 229 -17.94 3.08 -5.26
N VAL A 230 -16.76 2.75 -5.78
CA VAL A 230 -15.66 2.26 -4.97
C VAL A 230 -14.95 3.46 -4.35
N VAL A 231 -14.96 3.50 -3.03
CA VAL A 231 -14.41 4.57 -2.21
C VAL A 231 -13.13 4.09 -1.53
N VAL A 232 -12.05 4.85 -1.69
CA VAL A 232 -10.78 4.63 -0.99
C VAL A 232 -10.73 5.56 0.21
N HIS A 233 -10.72 4.97 1.40
CA HIS A 233 -10.60 5.71 2.66
C HIS A 233 -9.13 6.04 2.96
N SER A 234 -8.88 7.06 3.78
CA SER A 234 -7.54 7.39 4.29
C SER A 234 -6.89 6.26 5.11
N THR A 235 -7.67 5.33 5.63
CA THR A 235 -7.15 4.08 6.22
C THR A 235 -6.63 3.09 5.18
N GLY A 236 -6.88 3.34 3.89
CA GLY A 236 -6.61 2.44 2.77
C GLY A 236 -7.70 1.43 2.48
N ALA A 237 -8.75 1.32 3.31
CA ALA A 237 -9.87 0.44 3.02
C ALA A 237 -10.59 0.83 1.71
N LEU A 238 -10.87 -0.15 0.85
CA LEU A 238 -11.79 0.00 -0.28
C LEU A 238 -13.20 -0.43 0.15
N LYS A 239 -14.20 0.43 -0.07
CA LYS A 239 -15.61 0.12 0.22
C LYS A 239 -16.48 0.46 -0.98
N VAL A 240 -17.53 -0.32 -1.19
CA VAL A 240 -18.62 0.06 -2.11
C VAL A 240 -19.62 0.86 -1.29
N GLU A 241 -19.90 2.09 -1.70
CA GLU A 241 -20.80 3.00 -0.99
C GLU A 241 -21.76 3.67 -1.97
N PRO A 242 -22.97 4.07 -1.52
CA PRO A 242 -23.85 4.91 -2.32
C PRO A 242 -23.16 6.21 -2.70
N ARG A 243 -23.25 6.59 -3.98
CA ARG A 243 -22.56 7.75 -4.54
C ARG A 243 -23.08 9.07 -3.93
N GLU A 244 -24.38 9.15 -3.64
CA GLU A 244 -25.04 10.31 -3.00
C GLU A 244 -24.40 10.69 -1.64
N ASN A 245 -24.06 9.68 -0.81
CA ASN A 245 -23.47 9.88 0.52
C ASN A 245 -22.09 10.55 0.46
N MET A 246 -21.47 10.50 -0.71
CA MET A 246 -20.17 11.07 -0.93
C MET A 246 -20.34 12.60 -1.09
N PHE A 247 -21.28 13.09 -1.91
CA PHE A 247 -21.47 14.53 -2.17
C PHE A 247 -21.83 15.37 -0.94
N SER A 248 -22.44 14.76 0.06
CA SER A 248 -22.79 15.42 1.32
C SER A 248 -21.61 15.56 2.30
N HIS A 249 -20.46 14.92 2.05
CA HIS A 249 -19.36 14.87 3.00
C HIS A 249 -18.29 15.96 2.75
N HIS A 250 -17.96 16.75 3.78
CA HIS A 250 -17.00 17.86 3.70
C HIS A 250 -15.59 17.45 3.24
N SER A 251 -15.16 16.22 3.56
CA SER A 251 -13.84 15.69 3.16
C SER A 251 -13.70 15.34 1.67
N GLN A 252 -14.73 15.59 0.85
CA GLN A 252 -14.62 15.46 -0.60
C GLN A 252 -13.91 16.62 -1.29
N TRP A 253 -13.97 17.79 -0.67
CA TRP A 253 -13.52 19.07 -1.24
C TRP A 253 -12.12 19.43 -0.80
N THR A 254 -11.51 18.52 -0.06
CA THR A 254 -10.16 18.62 0.43
C THR A 254 -9.25 17.94 -0.57
N HIS A 255 -8.90 18.68 -1.62
CA HIS A 255 -7.72 18.34 -2.40
C HIS A 255 -6.50 18.65 -1.53
N PHE A 256 -5.67 17.63 -1.36
CA PHE A 256 -4.43 17.81 -0.64
C PHE A 256 -3.47 18.59 -1.54
N ASP A 257 -3.14 19.81 -1.14
CA ASP A 257 -2.23 20.66 -1.91
C ASP A 257 -0.78 20.18 -1.85
N GLY A 258 -0.53 19.24 -0.93
CA GLY A 258 0.78 18.64 -0.74
C GLY A 258 1.65 19.21 0.34
N THR A 259 1.25 20.35 0.90
CA THR A 259 2.03 21.11 1.87
C THR A 259 1.46 21.04 3.29
N GLY A 260 0.35 20.35 3.48
CA GLY A 260 -0.43 20.41 4.72
C GLY A 260 -1.76 21.12 4.56
N GLY A 261 -1.94 21.83 3.46
CA GLY A 261 -3.12 22.65 3.20
C GLY A 261 -4.22 21.86 2.50
N TYR A 262 -5.45 22.27 2.81
CA TYR A 262 -6.60 21.96 1.99
C TYR A 262 -6.75 23.05 0.94
N ILE A 263 -6.68 22.70 -0.35
CA ILE A 263 -7.25 23.57 -1.37
C ILE A 263 -8.76 23.37 -1.28
N GLN A 264 -9.44 24.38 -0.76
CA GLN A 264 -10.88 24.48 -0.93
C GLN A 264 -11.11 24.80 -2.40
N ASP A 265 -11.71 23.87 -3.14
CA ASP A 265 -12.10 24.14 -4.52
C ASP A 265 -12.97 25.40 -4.54
N THR A 266 -12.49 26.44 -5.24
CA THR A 266 -13.13 27.75 -5.30
C THR A 266 -14.53 27.70 -5.93
N VAL A 267 -14.91 26.55 -6.50
CA VAL A 267 -16.25 26.28 -7.02
C VAL A 267 -16.77 25.02 -6.33
N HIS A 268 -17.57 25.19 -5.28
CA HIS A 268 -18.33 24.09 -4.68
C HIS A 268 -19.37 23.62 -5.71
N SER A 269 -19.02 22.62 -6.51
CA SER A 269 -19.95 22.04 -7.48
C SER A 269 -20.76 20.94 -6.81
N PHE A 270 -21.85 21.30 -6.12
CA PHE A 270 -22.84 20.34 -5.58
C PHE A 270 -23.50 19.46 -6.66
N ASP A 271 -23.14 19.65 -7.92
CA ASP A 271 -23.53 18.76 -9.00
C ASP A 271 -22.98 17.35 -8.75
N GLU A 272 -23.90 16.44 -8.43
CA GLU A 272 -23.62 15.02 -8.22
C GLU A 272 -23.20 14.28 -9.50
N LEU A 273 -23.40 14.92 -10.66
CA LEU A 273 -22.93 14.46 -11.96
C LEU A 273 -21.50 14.94 -12.26
N ALA A 274 -20.92 15.82 -11.44
CA ALA A 274 -19.56 16.30 -11.65
C ALA A 274 -18.55 15.14 -11.52
N PRO A 275 -17.59 15.00 -12.45
CA PRO A 275 -16.58 13.96 -12.39
C PRO A 275 -15.57 14.25 -11.28
N LYS A 276 -15.80 13.69 -10.09
CA LYS A 276 -14.85 13.70 -8.95
C LYS A 276 -14.01 12.43 -8.84
N GLU A 277 -14.11 11.59 -9.86
CA GLU A 277 -13.46 10.30 -9.94
C GLU A 277 -11.96 10.44 -10.11
N GLN A 278 -11.20 9.61 -9.39
CA GLN A 278 -9.75 9.63 -9.45
C GLN A 278 -9.23 8.25 -9.82
N GLY A 279 -8.40 8.19 -10.85
CA GLY A 279 -7.83 6.92 -11.33
C GLY A 279 -6.45 7.09 -11.93
N LEU A 280 -6.38 7.78 -13.07
CA LEU A 280 -5.14 7.91 -13.86
C LEU A 280 -4.03 8.67 -13.14
N GLY A 281 -4.37 9.68 -12.32
CA GLY A 281 -3.40 10.47 -11.56
C GLY A 281 -2.91 9.81 -10.27
N ARG A 282 -3.58 8.74 -9.80
CA ARG A 282 -3.24 8.09 -8.52
C ARG A 282 -2.06 7.14 -8.68
N ARG A 283 -1.29 6.99 -7.60
CA ARG A 283 -0.23 5.98 -7.54
C ARG A 283 -0.85 4.61 -7.26
N TRP A 284 -0.34 3.59 -7.94
CA TRP A 284 -0.84 2.21 -7.84
C TRP A 284 0.32 1.25 -7.58
N SER A 285 0.19 0.44 -6.55
CA SER A 285 1.15 -0.59 -6.14
C SER A 285 0.61 -2.00 -6.41
N TYR A 286 1.47 -2.97 -6.62
CA TYR A 286 1.09 -4.40 -6.68
C TYR A 286 0.99 -5.03 -5.28
N ALA A 287 1.44 -4.32 -4.25
CA ALA A 287 1.32 -4.70 -2.84
C ALA A 287 0.38 -3.72 -2.11
N PRO A 288 -0.39 -4.19 -1.11
CA PRO A 288 -1.33 -3.34 -0.39
C PRO A 288 -0.62 -2.31 0.50
N TRP A 289 -1.03 -1.04 0.39
CA TRP A 289 -0.49 0.09 1.15
C TRP A 289 -0.82 0.01 2.64
N THR A 290 -1.93 -0.63 3.02
CA THR A 290 -2.34 -0.78 4.43
C THR A 290 -2.94 -2.16 4.72
N SER A 291 -3.08 -2.50 6.00
CA SER A 291 -3.73 -3.75 6.41
C SER A 291 -5.23 -3.75 6.09
N GLU A 292 -5.86 -2.59 6.23
CA GLU A 292 -7.26 -2.35 5.91
C GLU A 292 -7.51 -2.52 4.41
N GLN A 293 -6.56 -2.05 3.59
CA GLN A 293 -6.61 -2.26 2.16
C GLN A 293 -6.49 -3.72 1.81
N GLU A 294 -5.53 -4.44 2.40
CA GLU A 294 -5.37 -5.87 2.22
C GLU A 294 -6.65 -6.63 2.60
N GLU A 295 -7.25 -6.34 3.75
CA GLU A 295 -8.49 -6.95 4.22
C GLU A 295 -9.64 -6.66 3.24
N SER A 296 -9.82 -5.40 2.85
CA SER A 296 -10.85 -4.99 1.91
C SER A 296 -10.67 -5.61 0.52
N CYS A 297 -9.46 -6.06 0.19
CA CYS A 297 -9.13 -6.77 -1.04
C CYS A 297 -8.97 -8.29 -0.85
N LYS A 298 -9.38 -8.88 0.28
CA LYS A 298 -9.44 -10.35 0.36
C LYS A 298 -10.49 -10.89 -0.59
N ARG A 299 -10.13 -11.96 -1.33
CA ARG A 299 -11.08 -12.72 -2.15
C ARG A 299 -12.12 -13.37 -1.23
N ALA A 300 -13.39 -13.31 -1.61
CA ALA A 300 -14.44 -14.01 -0.89
C ALA A 300 -14.11 -15.52 -0.91
N THR A 301 -13.89 -16.12 0.26
CA THR A 301 -13.63 -17.55 0.37
C THR A 301 -14.97 -18.25 0.53
N LEU A 302 -15.43 -18.93 -0.53
CA LEU A 302 -16.70 -19.65 -0.48
C LEU A 302 -16.52 -20.93 0.34
N MET A 303 -16.97 -20.92 1.59
CA MET A 303 -16.93 -22.11 2.45
C MET A 303 -18.06 -23.07 2.10
N VAL A 304 -17.81 -24.02 1.19
CA VAL A 304 -18.75 -25.10 0.88
C VAL A 304 -18.73 -26.13 2.01
N LYS A 305 -19.78 -26.17 2.84
CA LYS A 305 -20.01 -27.28 3.77
C LYS A 305 -20.66 -28.45 3.03
N LEU A 306 -19.85 -29.39 2.55
CA LEU A 306 -20.35 -30.66 2.02
C LEU A 306 -20.98 -31.49 3.15
N LYS A 307 -22.32 -31.54 3.19
CA LYS A 307 -23.05 -32.51 4.03
C LYS A 307 -23.01 -33.87 3.33
N TYR A 308 -22.06 -34.71 3.71
CA TYR A 308 -22.06 -36.11 3.28
C TYR A 308 -23.21 -36.85 3.99
N LYS A 309 -24.35 -37.00 3.31
CA LYS A 309 -25.38 -37.97 3.74
C LYS A 309 -24.80 -39.36 3.46
N ARG A 310 -24.25 -40.02 4.50
CA ARG A 310 -24.09 -41.48 4.46
C ARG A 310 -25.48 -42.05 4.21
N LYS A 311 -25.71 -42.64 3.04
CA LYS A 311 -26.78 -43.62 2.87
C LYS A 311 -26.44 -44.75 3.84
N HIS A 312 -27.10 -44.75 5.00
CA HIS A 312 -27.17 -45.96 5.81
C HIS A 312 -27.90 -46.97 4.94
N GLY A 313 -27.18 -48.00 4.51
CA GLY A 313 -27.80 -49.14 3.87
C GLY A 313 -28.80 -49.77 4.83
N ASP A 314 -29.93 -50.16 4.28
CA ASP A 314 -30.83 -51.14 4.87
C ASP A 314 -30.03 -52.33 5.38
N ALA A 315 -29.96 -52.46 6.71
CA ALA A 315 -29.69 -53.71 7.39
C ALA A 315 -30.73 -53.78 8.50
N GLY A 316 -31.77 -54.57 8.24
CA GLY A 316 -32.96 -54.63 9.05
C GLY A 316 -32.80 -55.31 10.41
N LYS A 317 -33.95 -55.36 11.07
CA LYS A 317 -34.35 -56.18 12.23
C LYS A 317 -33.70 -55.84 13.58
N GLU A 318 -34.49 -55.10 14.35
CA GLU A 318 -34.95 -55.44 15.70
C GLU A 318 -34.13 -56.49 16.46
N SER A 319 -33.42 -56.06 17.49
CA SER A 319 -33.70 -56.55 18.85
C SER A 319 -33.18 -55.55 19.88
N ASN A 320 -34.01 -55.42 20.90
CA ASN A 320 -34.01 -54.47 22.00
C ASN A 320 -33.31 -55.12 23.20
N TRP A 321 -32.29 -54.50 23.80
CA TRP A 321 -31.93 -54.62 25.22
C TRP A 321 -31.10 -53.40 25.64
N GLY A 322 -31.32 -52.96 26.87
CA GLY A 322 -30.93 -51.66 27.41
C GLY A 322 -29.50 -51.52 27.91
N GLU A 323 -29.34 -50.46 28.70
CA GLU A 323 -28.20 -50.05 29.54
C GLU A 323 -27.13 -49.12 28.94
N ASP A 324 -27.20 -47.88 29.44
CA ASP A 324 -26.11 -47.17 30.11
C ASP A 324 -24.67 -47.35 29.60
N MET A 325 -24.11 -46.29 29.00
CA MET A 325 -22.89 -45.66 29.55
C MET A 325 -22.45 -44.40 28.78
N LYS A 326 -22.10 -43.40 29.59
CA LYS A 326 -21.08 -42.35 29.40
C LYS A 326 -20.15 -42.52 28.17
N LYS A 327 -20.01 -41.44 27.38
CA LYS A 327 -18.74 -40.68 27.21
C LYS A 327 -18.88 -39.57 26.18
N GLY A 328 -18.53 -38.36 26.59
CA GLY A 328 -18.42 -37.17 25.75
C GLY A 328 -17.41 -37.38 24.61
N LYS A 329 -17.86 -37.17 23.38
CA LYS A 329 -17.03 -37.20 22.18
C LYS A 329 -16.30 -35.87 22.01
N LYS A 330 -14.96 -35.92 22.14
CA LYS A 330 -14.02 -34.93 21.59
C LYS A 330 -14.34 -34.72 20.10
N LYS A 331 -14.70 -33.50 19.74
CA LYS A 331 -14.96 -33.07 18.37
C LYS A 331 -13.63 -32.73 17.70
N GLN A 332 -12.98 -33.73 17.11
CA GLN A 332 -11.76 -33.55 16.33
C GLN A 332 -12.12 -32.90 14.98
N LYS A 333 -11.93 -31.59 14.88
CA LYS A 333 -12.02 -30.84 13.62
C LYS A 333 -10.81 -31.17 12.75
N ARG A 334 -10.98 -32.04 11.75
CA ARG A 334 -10.07 -32.11 10.60
C ARG A 334 -10.53 -31.10 9.57
N SER A 335 -9.80 -29.99 9.45
CA SER A 335 -9.87 -29.05 8.34
C SER A 335 -9.05 -29.63 7.19
N MET A 336 -9.70 -30.04 6.10
CA MET A 336 -9.01 -30.27 4.84
C MET A 336 -9.10 -29.00 4.00
N LEU A 337 -7.95 -28.38 3.76
CA LEU A 337 -7.73 -27.38 2.72
C LEU A 337 -7.85 -28.09 1.36
N LEU A 338 -8.74 -27.61 0.50
CA LEU A 338 -8.74 -27.94 -0.93
C LEU A 338 -8.26 -26.73 -1.71
N ALA A 339 -7.28 -26.99 -2.57
CA ALA A 339 -6.60 -26.04 -3.43
C ALA A 339 -7.56 -25.40 -4.45
N GLY A 340 -7.29 -24.13 -4.76
CA GLY A 340 -8.02 -23.36 -5.77
C GLY A 340 -7.88 -23.95 -7.17
N LEU A 341 -9.00 -23.94 -7.89
CA LEU A 341 -9.04 -24.07 -9.34
C LEU A 341 -8.53 -22.79 -9.99
N LYS A 342 -7.77 -22.99 -11.08
CA LYS A 342 -7.04 -22.00 -11.88
C LYS A 342 -7.92 -20.94 -12.50
#